data_AF-A0A526YEN6-F1
#
_entry.id   AF-A0A526YEN6-F1
#
_cell.length_a   1.000
_cell.length_b   1.000
_cell.length_c   1.000
_cell.angle_alpha   90.00
_cell.angle_beta   90.00
_cell.angle_gamma   90.00
#
_symmetry.space_group_name_H-M   'P 1'
#
loop_
_entity.id
_entity.type
_entity.pdbx_description
1 polymer ?
#
loop_
_entity_poly.entity_id
_entity_poly.type
_entity_poly.pdbx_seq_one_letter_code
_entity_poly.pdbx_strand_id
1 'polypeptide(L)'
;RGLPPVYGREALTLTAEQVAEYQADGRRPHWRFLLPNFTSDPLQPERTEIHWNDLVRGEETVDLASLSDPVLMREDGTYLYTLPSVVDDIEMGISHVIRGDDHVTNTGVQLALFQALGAEPPVFGHHNLLTTASGEGLSKRSGGLSIESLRETGIEPMAVASLAVL
;
A
#
# COMPACT_ATOMS: atom_id res chain seq x y z
N ARG A 1 9.42 10.48 -21.64
CA ARG A 1 10.67 10.95 -21.01
C ARG A 1 11.55 9.81 -20.47
N GLY A 2 11.14 8.53 -20.55
CA GLY A 2 11.94 7.41 -20.02
C GLY A 2 12.10 7.41 -18.49
N LEU A 3 11.41 8.32 -17.81
CA LEU A 3 11.38 8.42 -16.36
C LEU A 3 10.33 7.46 -15.79
N PRO A 4 10.53 6.95 -14.56
CA PRO A 4 9.51 6.18 -13.86
C PRO A 4 8.18 6.94 -13.79
N PRO A 5 7.03 6.26 -13.89
CA PRO A 5 5.72 6.90 -13.89
C PRO A 5 5.33 7.36 -12.46
N VAL A 6 5.97 8.41 -11.98
CA VAL A 6 5.69 9.03 -10.67
C VAL A 6 4.80 10.26 -10.86
N TYR A 7 3.80 10.43 -9.99
CA TYR A 7 2.94 11.61 -9.94
C TYR A 7 3.77 12.88 -9.69
N GLY A 8 3.68 13.87 -10.58
CA GLY A 8 4.56 15.04 -10.60
C GLY A 8 4.17 16.20 -9.68
N ARG A 9 3.14 16.03 -8.83
CA ARG A 9 2.65 17.05 -7.89
C ARG A 9 2.21 18.36 -8.55
N GLU A 10 1.91 18.37 -9.84
CA GLU A 10 1.57 19.58 -10.60
C GLU A 10 0.33 20.28 -10.03
N ALA A 11 -0.58 19.51 -9.42
CA ALA A 11 -1.77 20.05 -8.76
C ALA A 11 -1.46 20.99 -7.58
N LEU A 12 -0.26 20.91 -6.98
CA LEU A 12 0.17 21.82 -5.92
C LEU A 12 0.43 23.25 -6.44
N THR A 13 0.59 23.43 -7.75
CA THR A 13 0.84 24.75 -8.37
C THR A 13 -0.44 25.47 -8.81
N LEU A 14 -1.60 24.83 -8.68
CA LEU A 14 -2.86 25.41 -9.10
C LEU A 14 -3.23 26.63 -8.24
N THR A 15 -3.61 27.72 -8.91
CA THR A 15 -4.17 28.89 -8.23
C THR A 15 -5.61 28.65 -7.79
N ALA A 16 -6.12 29.47 -6.88
CA ALA A 16 -7.51 29.39 -6.45
C ALA A 16 -8.49 29.58 -7.61
N GLU A 17 -8.16 30.43 -8.59
CA GLU A 17 -8.95 30.65 -9.80
C GLU A 17 -9.00 29.40 -10.68
N GLN A 18 -7.85 28.74 -10.89
CA GLN A 18 -7.79 27.50 -11.68
C GLN A 18 -8.56 26.35 -11.01
N VAL A 19 -8.45 26.24 -9.68
CA VAL A 19 -9.24 25.27 -8.90
C VAL A 19 -10.74 25.54 -9.06
N ALA A 20 -11.15 26.81 -8.95
CA ALA A 20 -12.55 27.20 -9.12
C ALA A 20 -13.06 26.92 -10.54
N GLU A 21 -12.25 27.16 -11.58
CA GLU A 21 -12.58 26.82 -12.98
C GLU A 21 -12.80 25.32 -13.14
N TYR A 22 -11.90 24.47 -12.63
CA TYR A 22 -12.07 23.01 -12.68
C TYR A 22 -13.32 22.54 -11.94
N GLN A 23 -13.65 23.15 -10.79
CA GLN A 23 -14.86 22.82 -10.05
C GLN A 23 -16.12 23.26 -10.80
N ALA A 24 -16.10 24.44 -11.44
CA ALA A 24 -17.21 24.93 -12.26
C ALA A 24 -17.46 24.04 -13.50
N ASP A 25 -16.40 23.46 -14.07
CA ASP A 25 -16.45 22.44 -15.12
C ASP A 25 -16.97 21.07 -14.63
N GLY A 26 -17.28 20.94 -13.33
CA GLY A 26 -17.78 19.71 -12.73
C GLY A 26 -16.70 18.68 -12.38
N ARG A 27 -15.41 19.03 -12.51
CA ARG A 27 -14.31 18.13 -12.11
C ARG A 27 -14.26 18.03 -10.60
N ARG A 28 -14.07 16.81 -10.10
CA ARG A 28 -13.88 16.54 -8.67
C ARG A 28 -12.46 16.02 -8.44
N PRO A 29 -11.75 16.50 -7.40
CA PRO A 29 -10.38 16.09 -7.17
C PRO A 29 -10.33 14.68 -6.58
N HIS A 30 -9.23 13.98 -6.86
CA HIS A 30 -8.76 12.90 -5.99
C HIS A 30 -7.98 13.53 -4.83
N TRP A 31 -8.05 12.93 -3.65
CA TRP A 31 -7.22 13.32 -2.52
C TRP A 31 -6.00 12.43 -2.45
N ARG A 32 -4.81 13.03 -2.34
CA ARG A 32 -3.54 12.32 -2.28
C ARG A 32 -2.82 12.63 -0.99
N PHE A 33 -2.08 11.65 -0.47
CA PHE A 33 -1.16 11.85 0.64
C PHE A 33 0.15 12.42 0.10
N LEU A 34 0.47 13.65 0.49
CA LEU A 34 1.75 14.26 0.16
C LEU A 34 2.85 13.54 0.95
N LEU A 35 3.63 12.69 0.28
CA LEU A 35 4.71 11.96 0.95
C LEU A 35 5.77 12.94 1.50
N PRO A 36 6.27 12.73 2.73
CA PRO A 36 7.25 13.61 3.37
C PRO A 36 8.66 13.37 2.83
N ASN A 37 8.83 13.43 1.51
CA ASN A 37 10.08 13.20 0.78
C ASN A 37 10.67 14.52 0.24
N PHE A 38 10.56 15.60 1.02
CA PHE A 38 11.04 16.93 0.66
C PHE A 38 11.34 17.74 1.93
N THR A 39 12.36 18.60 1.87
CA THR A 39 12.68 19.51 2.98
C THR A 39 11.88 20.81 2.93
N SER A 40 11.88 21.52 1.80
CA SER A 40 11.30 22.87 1.69
C SER A 40 10.29 23.04 0.55
N ASP A 41 10.48 22.34 -0.56
CA ASP A 41 9.65 22.45 -1.75
C ASP A 41 9.09 21.08 -2.13
N PRO A 42 7.77 20.83 -2.01
CA PRO A 42 7.18 19.55 -2.36
C PRO A 42 7.30 19.24 -3.86
N LEU A 43 7.59 20.20 -4.74
CA LEU A 43 7.85 19.95 -6.16
C LEU A 43 9.26 19.41 -6.43
N GLN A 44 10.12 19.35 -5.42
CA GLN A 44 11.46 18.81 -5.50
C GLN A 44 11.63 17.63 -4.53
N PRO A 45 11.07 16.44 -4.86
CA PRO A 45 11.28 15.26 -4.06
C PRO A 45 12.76 14.89 -3.96
N GLU A 46 13.19 14.52 -2.76
CA GLU A 46 14.53 14.06 -2.45
C GLU A 46 14.48 12.68 -1.81
N ARG A 47 15.51 11.86 -2.05
CA ARG A 47 15.62 10.50 -1.52
C ARG A 47 15.36 10.52 -0.01
N THR A 48 14.34 9.77 0.40
CA THR A 48 13.89 9.73 1.79
C THR A 48 13.62 8.29 2.14
N GLU A 49 14.52 7.69 2.90
CA GLU A 49 14.47 6.27 3.24
C GLU A 49 13.65 6.06 4.52
N ILE A 50 12.68 5.16 4.41
CA ILE A 50 11.97 4.60 5.56
C ILE A 50 12.53 3.22 5.80
N HIS A 51 13.10 3.01 6.99
CA HIS A 51 13.66 1.73 7.42
C HIS A 51 12.76 1.12 8.51
N TRP A 52 12.63 -0.20 8.48
CA TRP A 52 12.03 -0.95 9.59
C TRP A 52 12.64 -2.34 9.67
N ASN A 53 12.48 -3.00 10.82
CA ASN A 53 12.88 -4.39 11.00
C ASN A 53 11.65 -5.30 10.85
N ASP A 54 11.52 -5.94 9.71
CA ASP A 54 10.47 -6.90 9.41
C ASP A 54 10.69 -8.24 10.15
N LEU A 55 9.63 -8.82 10.70
CA LEU A 55 9.72 -10.07 11.46
C LEU A 55 10.15 -11.29 10.63
N VAL A 56 9.89 -11.29 9.33
CA VAL A 56 10.19 -12.42 8.44
C VAL A 56 11.41 -12.10 7.58
N ARG A 57 11.51 -10.86 7.09
CA ARG A 57 12.52 -10.46 6.09
C ARG A 57 13.75 -9.77 6.70
N GLY A 58 13.69 -9.35 7.96
CA GLY A 58 14.75 -8.59 8.61
C GLY A 58 14.71 -7.11 8.23
N GLU A 59 15.86 -6.45 8.16
CA GLU A 59 15.93 -5.02 7.82
C GLU A 59 15.42 -4.76 6.40
N GLU A 60 14.39 -3.93 6.29
CA GLU A 60 13.78 -3.52 5.03
C GLU A 60 13.84 -2.01 4.87
N THR A 61 13.83 -1.54 3.62
CA THR A 61 13.97 -0.11 3.30
C THR A 61 13.18 0.26 2.06
N VAL A 62 12.50 1.40 2.11
CA VAL A 62 11.79 1.99 0.97
C VAL A 62 12.18 3.46 0.83
N ASP A 63 12.59 3.87 -0.38
CA ASP A 63 12.79 5.27 -0.73
C ASP A 63 11.47 5.91 -1.19
N LEU A 64 10.92 6.83 -0.38
CA LEU A 64 9.68 7.53 -0.68
C LEU A 64 9.77 8.41 -1.93
N ALA A 65 10.96 8.85 -2.36
CA ALA A 65 11.12 9.63 -3.59
C ALA A 65 10.89 8.80 -4.86
N SER A 66 11.00 7.46 -4.75
CA SER A 66 10.71 6.53 -5.84
C SER A 66 9.21 6.27 -6.04
N LEU A 67 8.35 6.79 -5.15
CA LEU A 67 6.92 6.52 -5.10
C LEU A 67 6.08 7.75 -5.46
N SER A 68 4.88 7.49 -5.99
CA SER A 68 3.87 8.53 -6.16
C SER A 68 3.17 8.82 -4.84
N ASP A 69 2.78 10.08 -4.63
CA ASP A 69 1.80 10.45 -3.61
C ASP A 69 0.52 9.59 -3.79
N PRO A 70 0.23 8.65 -2.87
CA PRO A 70 -0.84 7.71 -3.06
C PRO A 70 -2.18 8.44 -2.99
N VAL A 71 -3.11 8.06 -3.85
CA VAL A 71 -4.50 8.49 -3.72
C VAL A 71 -5.06 7.84 -2.45
N LEU A 72 -5.66 8.65 -1.57
CA LEU A 72 -6.38 8.19 -0.38
C LEU A 72 -7.89 8.16 -0.59
N MET A 73 -8.42 9.06 -1.42
CA MET A 73 -9.83 9.13 -1.75
C MET A 73 -10.03 9.50 -3.22
N ARG A 74 -10.93 8.79 -3.90
CA ARG A 74 -11.28 9.04 -5.29
C ARG A 74 -12.21 10.25 -5.44
N GLU A 75 -12.38 10.69 -6.68
CA GLU A 75 -13.29 11.78 -7.03
C GLU A 75 -14.77 11.52 -6.69
N ASP A 76 -15.14 10.24 -6.56
CA ASP A 76 -16.47 9.79 -6.15
C ASP A 76 -16.66 9.72 -4.62
N GLY A 77 -15.62 10.03 -3.84
CA GLY A 77 -15.62 9.95 -2.38
C GLY A 77 -15.23 8.59 -1.80
N THR A 78 -14.92 7.60 -2.64
CA THR A 78 -14.52 6.27 -2.17
C THR A 78 -13.08 6.29 -1.66
N TYR A 79 -12.87 5.85 -0.41
CA TYR A 79 -11.53 5.66 0.16
C TYR A 79 -10.78 4.51 -0.50
N LEU A 80 -9.46 4.66 -0.60
CA LEU A 80 -8.52 3.63 -1.05
C LEU A 80 -7.80 3.00 0.12
N TYR A 81 -7.52 1.70 -0.02
CA TYR A 81 -6.94 0.80 0.98
C TYR A 81 -5.95 1.44 1.97
N THR A 82 -4.99 2.24 1.48
CA THR A 82 -3.91 2.80 2.30
C THR A 82 -4.40 3.56 3.53
N LEU A 83 -5.43 4.42 3.39
CA LEU A 83 -5.91 5.22 4.51
C LEU A 83 -6.77 4.41 5.50
N PRO A 84 -7.84 3.70 5.08
CA PRO A 84 -8.63 2.90 6.01
C PRO A 84 -7.81 1.82 6.72
N SER A 85 -6.88 1.15 6.02
CA SER A 85 -6.02 0.14 6.67
C SER A 85 -5.23 0.73 7.83
N VAL A 86 -4.62 1.91 7.66
CA VAL A 86 -3.84 2.55 8.74
C VAL A 86 -4.76 3.04 9.85
N VAL A 87 -5.89 3.67 9.51
CA VAL A 87 -6.84 4.17 10.51
C VAL A 87 -7.43 3.03 11.34
N ASP A 88 -7.85 1.93 10.70
CA ASP A 88 -8.39 0.75 11.36
C ASP A 88 -7.33 0.08 12.25
N ASP A 89 -6.08 -0.02 11.78
CA ASP A 89 -4.97 -0.59 12.57
C ASP A 89 -4.73 0.24 13.85
N ILE A 90 -4.80 1.58 13.76
CA ILE A 90 -4.69 2.49 14.92
C ILE A 90 -5.88 2.30 15.86
N GLU A 91 -7.11 2.37 15.33
CA GLU A 91 -8.34 2.30 16.13
C GLU A 91 -8.48 0.96 16.86
N MET A 92 -8.09 -0.13 16.21
CA MET A 92 -8.17 -1.48 16.78
C MET A 92 -6.96 -1.84 17.66
N GLY A 93 -5.93 -0.98 17.72
CA GLY A 93 -4.72 -1.24 18.50
C GLY A 93 -3.95 -2.46 17.98
N ILE A 94 -3.86 -2.62 16.67
CA ILE A 94 -3.11 -3.70 16.04
C ILE A 94 -1.65 -3.58 16.44
N SER A 95 -1.07 -4.67 16.95
CA SER A 95 0.34 -4.71 17.35
C SER A 95 1.24 -5.32 16.29
N HIS A 96 0.70 -6.22 15.46
CA HIS A 96 1.42 -6.99 14.47
C HIS A 96 0.59 -7.12 13.19
N VAL A 97 1.16 -6.68 12.07
CA VAL A 97 0.57 -6.86 10.74
C VAL A 97 1.37 -7.93 10.00
N ILE A 98 0.73 -9.08 9.76
CA ILE A 98 1.31 -10.21 9.01
C ILE A 98 0.60 -10.29 7.65
N ARG A 99 1.37 -10.15 6.55
CA ARG A 99 0.82 -10.11 5.18
C ARG A 99 1.82 -10.59 4.14
N GLY A 100 1.39 -10.70 2.87
CA GLY A 100 2.25 -11.10 1.76
C GLY A 100 3.34 -10.06 1.43
N ASP A 101 4.50 -10.52 0.96
CA ASP A 101 5.66 -9.69 0.63
C ASP A 101 5.48 -8.77 -0.59
N ASP A 102 4.40 -8.96 -1.36
CA ASP A 102 3.92 -8.00 -2.35
C ASP A 102 3.47 -6.66 -1.75
N HIS A 103 3.36 -6.57 -0.42
CA HIS A 103 3.00 -5.35 0.29
C HIS A 103 4.17 -4.60 0.95
N VAL A 104 5.42 -5.05 0.77
CA VAL A 104 6.61 -4.40 1.38
C VAL A 104 6.68 -2.91 1.04
N THR A 105 6.49 -2.53 -0.23
CA THR A 105 6.49 -1.12 -0.66
C THR A 105 5.36 -0.30 -0.01
N ASN A 106 4.19 -0.91 0.21
CA ASN A 106 3.08 -0.24 0.88
C ASN A 106 3.41 0.08 2.34
N THR A 107 4.23 -0.74 3.00
CA THR A 107 4.68 -0.52 4.38
C THR A 107 5.41 0.81 4.51
N GLY A 108 6.34 1.13 3.61
CA GLY A 108 7.06 2.42 3.65
C GLY A 108 6.11 3.63 3.62
N VAL A 109 5.08 3.57 2.77
CA VAL A 109 4.03 4.61 2.69
C VAL A 109 3.16 4.64 3.95
N GLN A 110 2.76 3.47 4.47
CA GLN A 110 1.92 3.38 5.66
C GLN A 110 2.66 3.88 6.90
N LEU A 111 3.94 3.58 7.06
CA LEU A 111 4.78 4.10 8.16
C LEU A 111 4.80 5.63 8.18
N ALA A 112 4.97 6.27 7.01
CA ALA A 112 4.87 7.72 6.89
C ALA A 112 3.46 8.24 7.25
N LEU A 113 2.41 7.48 6.93
CA LEU A 113 1.03 7.85 7.27
C LEU A 113 0.72 7.69 8.77
N PHE A 114 1.20 6.63 9.43
CA PHE A 114 1.14 6.46 10.89
C PHE A 114 1.79 7.67 11.59
N GLN A 115 2.99 8.05 11.15
CA GLN A 115 3.69 9.21 11.69
C GLN A 115 2.90 10.51 11.47
N ALA A 116 2.33 10.73 10.29
CA ALA A 116 1.51 11.90 9.99
C ALA A 116 0.23 11.97 10.85
N LEU A 117 -0.30 10.82 11.25
CA LEU A 117 -1.44 10.70 12.16
C LEU A 117 -1.04 10.74 13.65
N GLY A 118 0.25 10.83 13.96
CA GLY A 118 0.76 10.87 15.33
C GLY A 118 0.61 9.54 16.08
N ALA A 119 0.59 8.41 15.36
CA ALA A 119 0.47 7.08 15.93
C ALA A 119 1.76 6.27 15.76
N GLU A 120 2.03 5.40 16.72
CA GLU A 120 3.13 4.42 16.62
C GLU A 120 2.69 3.29 15.67
N PRO A 121 3.50 2.94 14.66
CA PRO A 121 3.16 1.86 13.75
C PRO A 121 3.24 0.48 14.44
N PRO A 122 2.45 -0.51 13.97
CA PRO A 122 2.61 -1.90 14.41
C PRO A 122 3.93 -2.49 13.91
N VAL A 123 4.30 -3.64 14.47
CA VAL A 123 5.36 -4.46 13.91
C VAL A 123 4.85 -5.11 12.63
N PHE A 124 5.68 -5.12 11.57
CA PHE A 124 5.34 -5.76 10.30
C PHE A 124 6.08 -7.08 10.11
N GLY A 125 5.42 -8.05 9.48
CA GLY A 125 6.01 -9.30 9.03
C GLY A 125 5.47 -9.68 7.65
N HIS A 126 6.38 -9.83 6.67
CA HIS A 126 6.01 -10.09 5.29
C HIS A 126 6.37 -11.51 4.85
N HIS A 127 5.38 -12.38 4.72
CA HIS A 127 5.59 -13.76 4.27
C HIS A 127 5.64 -13.86 2.74
N ASN A 128 6.36 -14.87 2.23
CA ASN A 128 6.43 -15.12 0.79
C ASN A 128 5.05 -15.46 0.21
N LEU A 129 4.80 -15.07 -1.03
CA LEU A 129 3.66 -15.57 -1.80
C LEU A 129 3.82 -17.04 -2.20
N LEU A 130 2.71 -17.75 -2.26
CA LEU A 130 2.67 -19.14 -2.71
C LEU A 130 2.88 -19.22 -4.23
N THR A 131 3.75 -20.15 -4.64
CA THR A 131 4.02 -20.45 -6.05
C THR A 131 3.59 -21.87 -6.41
N THR A 132 3.35 -22.11 -7.70
CA THR A 132 3.18 -23.45 -8.25
C THR A 132 4.50 -24.22 -8.20
N ALA A 133 4.46 -25.53 -8.48
CA ALA A 133 5.66 -26.35 -8.64
C ALA A 133 6.59 -25.87 -9.78
N SER A 134 6.07 -25.12 -10.75
CA SER A 134 6.86 -24.47 -11.82
C SER A 134 7.47 -23.13 -11.40
N GLY A 135 7.19 -22.65 -10.18
CA GLY A 135 7.66 -21.35 -9.68
C GLY A 135 6.79 -20.16 -10.10
N GLU A 136 5.68 -20.39 -10.80
CA GLU A 136 4.75 -19.33 -11.17
C GLU A 136 3.90 -18.92 -9.96
N GLY A 137 3.63 -17.62 -9.80
CA GLY A 137 2.73 -17.16 -8.74
C GLY A 137 1.33 -17.76 -8.90
N LEU A 138 0.74 -18.22 -7.79
CA LEU A 138 -0.66 -18.66 -7.81
C LEU A 138 -1.56 -17.48 -8.18
N SER A 139 -2.34 -17.65 -9.25
CA SER A 139 -3.29 -16.63 -9.70
C SER A 139 -4.70 -17.22 -9.81
N LYS A 140 -5.71 -16.35 -9.65
CA LYS A 140 -7.12 -16.74 -9.87
C LYS A 140 -7.36 -17.24 -11.31
N ARG A 141 -6.54 -16.83 -12.28
CA ARG A 141 -6.67 -17.20 -13.70
C ARG A 141 -6.12 -18.59 -14.00
N SER A 142 -5.21 -19.11 -13.18
CA SER A 142 -4.62 -20.44 -13.33
C SER A 142 -5.58 -21.57 -12.89
N GLY A 143 -6.84 -21.25 -12.58
CA GLY A 143 -7.75 -22.18 -11.90
C GLY A 143 -7.38 -22.35 -10.42
N GLY A 144 -6.89 -21.27 -9.79
CA GLY A 144 -6.35 -21.30 -8.43
C GLY A 144 -7.26 -21.99 -7.42
N LEU A 145 -6.65 -22.81 -6.58
CA LEU A 145 -7.27 -23.59 -5.52
C LEU A 145 -7.93 -22.67 -4.48
N SER A 146 -9.20 -22.33 -4.67
CA SER A 146 -9.97 -21.66 -3.62
C SER A 146 -10.22 -22.64 -2.48
N ILE A 147 -10.30 -22.14 -1.24
CA ILE A 147 -10.66 -22.97 -0.08
C ILE A 147 -12.01 -23.67 -0.30
N GLU A 148 -12.94 -23.00 -0.98
CA GLU A 148 -14.23 -23.57 -1.39
C GLU A 148 -14.07 -24.76 -2.35
N SER A 149 -13.27 -24.63 -3.41
CA SER A 149 -13.03 -25.72 -4.36
C SER A 149 -12.32 -26.92 -3.72
N LEU A 150 -11.38 -26.67 -2.80
CA LEU A 150 -10.71 -27.72 -2.03
C LEU A 150 -11.71 -28.47 -1.14
N ARG A 151 -12.67 -27.75 -0.54
CA ARG A 151 -13.76 -28.36 0.22
C ARG A 151 -14.70 -29.19 -0.66
N GLU A 152 -15.10 -28.67 -1.81
CA GLU A 152 -16.01 -29.36 -2.75
C GLU A 152 -15.40 -30.65 -3.31
N THR A 153 -14.08 -30.68 -3.47
CA THR A 153 -13.32 -31.88 -3.88
C THR A 153 -13.10 -32.90 -2.76
N GLY A 154 -13.56 -32.60 -1.54
CA GLY A 154 -13.52 -33.52 -0.39
C GLY A 154 -12.20 -33.50 0.38
N ILE A 155 -11.37 -32.47 0.23
CA ILE A 155 -10.13 -32.34 1.00
C ILE A 155 -10.46 -31.91 2.43
N GLU A 156 -9.92 -32.64 3.40
CA GLU A 156 -10.10 -32.35 4.82
C GLU A 156 -9.49 -30.98 5.20
N PRO A 157 -10.20 -30.12 5.96
CA PRO A 157 -9.70 -28.81 6.36
C PRO A 157 -8.34 -28.87 7.07
N MET A 158 -8.10 -29.90 7.88
CA MET A 158 -6.82 -30.10 8.55
C MET A 158 -5.69 -30.43 7.59
N ALA A 159 -5.96 -31.10 6.47
CA ALA A 159 -4.96 -31.36 5.45
C ALA A 159 -4.56 -30.06 4.75
N VAL A 160 -5.54 -29.20 4.44
CA VAL A 160 -5.29 -27.86 3.88
C VAL A 160 -4.48 -27.00 4.85
N ALA A 161 -4.91 -26.92 6.11
CA ALA A 161 -4.23 -26.11 7.12
C ALA A 161 -2.79 -26.57 7.37
N SER A 162 -2.56 -27.89 7.45
CA SER A 162 -1.21 -28.45 7.67
C SER A 162 -0.26 -28.17 6.50
N LEU A 163 -0.77 -28.15 5.27
CA LEU A 163 0.02 -27.81 4.09
C LEU A 163 0.25 -26.30 3.93
N ALA A 164 -0.68 -25.47 4.40
CA ALA A 164 -0.63 -24.01 4.30
C ALA A 164 0.19 -23.33 5.42
N VAL A 165 0.83 -24.10 6.30
CA VAL A 165 1.79 -23.56 7.28
C VAL A 165 3.07 -23.17 6.53
N LEU A 166 3.53 -21.93 6.75
CA LEU A 166 4.80 -21.39 6.26
C LEU A 166 6.01 -22.08 6.87
#